data_AF-A0A0N4UM76-F1
#
_entry.id   AF-A0A0N4UM76-F1
#
_cell.length_a   1.000
_cell.length_b   1.000
_cell.length_c   1.000
_cell.angle_alpha   90.00
_cell.angle_beta   90.00
_cell.angle_gamma   90.00
#
_symmetry.space_group_name_H-M   'P 1'
#
loop_
_entity.id
_entity.type
_entity.pdbx_description
1 polymer ?
#
loop_
_entity_poly.entity_id
_entity_poly.type
_entity_poly.pdbx_seq_one_letter_code
_entity_poly.pdbx_strand_id
1 'polypeptide(L)'
;MSLPAASNKLLNGEISEEIRNEINRFESVHPSIYTVYDLIELINNENLQNRLRQQVVSIEDAFVNSQEWTLSRSVIDLKLGIVGSLHSGKTSLVHRYLTGVCTNEESPEGGRFKKEVVIDGQSYLLLIRDEGNSLPDYQRHLIMIY
;
A
#
# COMPACT_ATOMS: atom_id res chain seq x y z
N MET A 1 31.98 -21.81 -6.10
CA MET A 1 30.95 -22.83 -5.80
C MET A 1 29.61 -22.18 -6.12
N SER A 2 29.12 -22.33 -7.35
CA SER A 2 27.86 -21.73 -7.82
C SER A 2 26.68 -22.60 -7.38
N LEU A 3 25.73 -22.02 -6.64
CA LEU A 3 24.44 -22.66 -6.37
C LEU A 3 23.75 -23.02 -7.71
N PRO A 4 23.11 -24.19 -7.83
CA PRO A 4 22.46 -24.60 -9.08
C PRO A 4 21.28 -23.65 -9.38
N ALA A 5 21.20 -23.16 -10.62
CA ALA A 5 20.18 -22.21 -11.07
C ALA A 5 18.72 -22.65 -10.78
N ALA A 6 18.47 -23.96 -10.64
CA ALA A 6 17.18 -24.50 -10.24
C ALA A 6 16.78 -24.13 -8.81
N SER A 7 17.74 -24.11 -7.87
CA SER A 7 17.48 -23.71 -6.48
C SER A 7 17.08 -22.24 -6.40
N ASN A 8 17.74 -21.37 -7.18
CA ASN A 8 17.40 -19.95 -7.23
C ASN A 8 16.02 -19.70 -7.83
N LYS A 9 15.59 -20.48 -8.82
CA LYS A 9 14.23 -20.37 -9.38
C LYS A 9 13.14 -20.77 -8.40
N LEU A 10 13.36 -21.84 -7.63
CA LEU A 10 12.42 -22.29 -6.59
C LEU A 10 12.29 -21.24 -5.49
N LEU A 11 13.42 -20.75 -4.97
CA LEU A 11 13.46 -19.69 -3.97
C LEU A 11 12.76 -18.41 -4.47
N ASN A 12 13.01 -17.99 -5.72
CA ASN A 12 12.32 -16.83 -6.29
C ASN A 12 10.82 -17.06 -6.48
N GLY A 13 10.40 -18.30 -6.75
CA GLY A 13 8.98 -18.67 -6.81
C GLY A 13 8.28 -18.54 -5.47
N GLU A 14 8.90 -19.06 -4.40
CA GLU A 14 8.41 -18.94 -3.02
C GLU A 14 8.33 -17.45 -2.59
N ILE A 15 9.38 -16.67 -2.87
CA ILE A 15 9.39 -15.22 -2.60
C ILE A 15 8.26 -14.50 -3.35
N SER A 16 8.06 -14.81 -4.64
CA SER A 16 6.97 -14.22 -5.44
C SER A 16 5.59 -14.56 -4.88
N GLU A 17 5.40 -15.78 -4.38
CA GLU A 17 4.15 -16.20 -3.74
C GLU A 17 3.91 -15.45 -2.42
N GLU A 18 4.94 -15.31 -1.58
CA GLU A 18 4.85 -14.52 -0.35
C GLU A 18 4.53 -13.04 -0.63
N ILE A 19 5.17 -12.44 -1.63
CA ILE A 19 4.89 -11.07 -2.08
C ILE A 19 3.43 -10.94 -2.51
N ARG A 20 2.93 -11.88 -3.31
CA ARG A 20 1.54 -11.87 -3.80
C ARG A 20 0.54 -12.03 -2.66
N ASN A 21 0.81 -12.92 -1.72
CA ASN A 21 -0.04 -13.09 -0.53
C ASN A 21 -0.10 -11.81 0.30
N GLU A 22 1.03 -11.11 0.44
CA GLU A 22 1.08 -9.84 1.15
C GLU A 22 0.35 -8.71 0.41
N ILE A 23 0.45 -8.62 -0.92
CA ILE A 23 -0.32 -7.67 -1.72
C ILE A 23 -1.81 -7.94 -1.56
N ASN A 24 -2.25 -9.19 -1.74
CA ASN A 24 -3.65 -9.59 -1.60
C ASN A 24 -4.19 -9.27 -0.20
N ARG A 25 -3.41 -9.56 0.85
CA ARG A 25 -3.78 -9.23 2.23
C ARG A 25 -3.97 -7.73 2.41
N PHE A 26 -3.06 -6.91 1.87
CA PHE A 26 -3.16 -5.45 1.94
C PHE A 26 -4.36 -4.91 1.17
N GLU A 27 -4.56 -5.34 -0.07
CA GLU A 27 -5.66 -4.88 -0.93
C GLU A 27 -7.03 -5.33 -0.41
N SER A 28 -7.12 -6.47 0.29
CA SER A 28 -8.37 -6.95 0.90
C SER A 28 -8.89 -6.11 2.07
N VAL A 29 -8.06 -5.22 2.64
CA VAL A 29 -8.45 -4.41 3.81
C VAL A 29 -9.60 -3.47 3.47
N HIS A 30 -9.55 -2.77 2.33
CA HIS A 30 -10.61 -1.83 1.93
C HIS A 30 -11.97 -2.53 1.70
N PRO A 31 -12.07 -3.61 0.89
CA PRO A 31 -13.31 -4.38 0.79
C PRO A 31 -13.86 -4.85 2.15
N SER A 32 -12.96 -5.25 3.06
CA SER A 32 -13.36 -5.68 4.41
C SER A 32 -13.94 -4.52 5.23
N ILE A 33 -13.33 -3.33 5.17
CA ILE A 33 -13.84 -2.12 5.84
C ILE A 33 -15.22 -1.74 5.29
N TYR A 34 -15.40 -1.73 3.97
CA TYR A 34 -16.71 -1.43 3.36
C TYR A 34 -17.79 -2.44 3.78
N THR A 35 -17.45 -3.72 3.82
CA THR A 35 -18.36 -4.77 4.32
C THR A 35 -18.78 -4.49 5.77
N VAL A 36 -17.86 -4.02 6.62
CA VAL A 36 -18.19 -3.65 8.00
C VAL A 36 -19.13 -2.45 8.04
N TYR A 37 -18.95 -1.43 7.19
CA TYR A 37 -19.90 -0.32 7.10
C TYR A 37 -21.30 -0.79 6.69
N ASP A 38 -21.41 -1.67 5.69
CA ASP A 38 -22.69 -2.26 5.28
C ASP A 38 -23.38 -3.00 6.45
N LEU A 39 -22.62 -3.77 7.22
CA LEU A 39 -23.13 -4.48 8.40
C LEU A 39 -23.58 -3.53 9.51
N ILE A 40 -22.85 -2.42 9.73
CA ILE A 40 -23.21 -1.40 10.71
C ILE A 40 -24.51 -0.68 10.30
N GLU A 41 -24.78 -0.52 9.01
CA GLU A 41 -26.02 0.07 8.49
C GLU A 41 -27.28 -0.75 8.82
N LEU A 42 -27.12 -2.07 9.03
CA LEU A 42 -28.22 -2.96 9.43
C LEU A 42 -28.60 -2.83 10.92
N ILE A 43 -27.88 -2.03 11.71
CA ILE A 43 -28.12 -1.87 13.14
C ILE A 43 -29.16 -0.77 13.39
N ASN A 44 -30.32 -1.14 13.95
CA ASN A 44 -31.41 -0.21 14.26
C ASN A 44 -31.07 0.84 15.36
N ASN A 45 -30.10 0.54 16.23
CA ASN A 45 -29.72 1.43 17.32
C ASN A 45 -28.70 2.48 16.82
N GLU A 46 -29.16 3.71 16.59
CA GLU A 46 -28.32 4.81 16.10
C GLU A 46 -27.11 5.11 16.98
N ASN A 47 -27.23 5.01 18.31
CA ASN A 47 -26.10 5.26 19.21
C ASN A 47 -25.00 4.20 19.02
N LEU A 48 -25.40 2.92 18.98
CA LEU A 48 -24.47 1.82 18.73
C LEU A 48 -23.85 1.92 17.33
N GLN A 49 -24.66 2.23 16.32
CA GLN A 49 -24.22 2.44 14.95
C GLN A 49 -23.13 3.52 14.87
N ASN A 50 -23.37 4.69 15.48
CA ASN A 50 -22.42 5.80 15.50
C ASN A 50 -21.12 5.44 16.22
N ARG A 51 -21.20 4.75 17.37
CA ARG A 51 -20.02 4.28 18.11
C ARG A 51 -19.19 3.29 17.29
N LEU A 52 -19.84 2.36 16.59
CA LEU A 52 -19.14 1.41 15.73
C LEU A 52 -18.50 2.10 14.52
N ARG A 53 -19.19 3.03 13.86
CA ARG A 53 -18.62 3.84 12.77
C ARG A 53 -17.36 4.57 13.23
N GLN A 54 -17.39 5.22 14.40
CA GLN A 54 -16.22 5.90 14.96
C GLN A 54 -15.05 4.94 15.23
N GLN A 55 -15.32 3.72 15.70
CA GLN A 55 -14.28 2.72 15.90
C GLN A 55 -13.68 2.26 14.57
N VAL A 56 -14.49 2.04 13.54
CA VAL A 56 -14.00 1.66 12.20
C VAL A 56 -13.13 2.77 11.60
N VAL A 57 -13.57 4.03 11.67
CA VAL A 57 -12.78 5.19 11.21
C VAL A 57 -11.44 5.25 11.96
N SER A 58 -11.43 5.07 13.27
CA SER A 58 -10.17 5.07 14.04
C SER A 58 -9.23 3.94 13.64
N ILE A 59 -9.76 2.76 13.27
CA ILE A 59 -8.96 1.63 12.78
C ILE A 59 -8.42 1.92 11.38
N GLU A 60 -9.25 2.46 10.50
CA GLU A 60 -8.86 2.89 9.15
C GLU A 60 -7.75 3.95 9.22
N ASP A 61 -7.93 5.00 10.03
CA ASP A 61 -6.94 6.05 10.25
C ASP A 61 -5.62 5.49 10.79
N ALA A 62 -5.68 4.52 11.72
CA ALA A 62 -4.49 3.87 12.25
C ALA A 62 -3.77 3.04 11.18
N PHE A 63 -4.51 2.36 10.31
CA PHE A 63 -3.95 1.57 9.23
C PHE A 63 -3.31 2.45 8.15
N VAL A 64 -4.05 3.47 7.69
CA VAL A 64 -3.59 4.47 6.73
C VAL A 64 -2.35 5.15 7.33
N ASN A 65 -2.41 5.76 8.51
CA ASN A 65 -1.28 6.54 9.03
C ASN A 65 -0.10 5.72 9.56
N SER A 66 -0.21 4.39 9.71
CA SER A 66 0.92 3.56 10.12
C SER A 66 2.09 3.67 9.14
N GLN A 67 3.28 4.07 9.62
CA GLN A 67 4.50 4.11 8.80
C GLN A 67 5.00 2.71 8.42
N GLU A 68 4.46 1.67 9.07
CA GLU A 68 4.95 0.30 9.02
C GLU A 68 3.89 -0.62 8.42
N TRP A 69 3.68 -0.57 7.11
CA TRP A 69 2.85 -1.60 6.44
C TRP A 69 3.64 -2.88 6.30
N THR A 70 3.55 -3.63 7.39
CA THR A 70 3.71 -5.08 7.50
C THR A 70 5.09 -5.59 7.16
N LEU A 71 5.89 -5.69 8.23
CA LEU A 71 7.00 -6.61 8.45
C LEU A 71 6.82 -7.94 7.69
N SER A 72 7.19 -7.95 6.41
CA SER A 72 7.48 -9.18 5.69
C SER A 72 8.97 -9.43 5.91
N ARG A 73 9.30 -10.14 7.00
CA ARG A 73 10.70 -10.45 7.34
C ARG A 73 11.36 -11.41 6.33
N SER A 74 10.59 -11.94 5.38
CA SER A 74 11.00 -12.99 4.46
C SER A 74 11.21 -12.53 3.01
N VAL A 75 10.76 -11.34 2.62
CA VAL A 75 10.89 -10.82 1.24
C VAL A 75 11.66 -9.50 1.24
N ILE A 76 12.37 -9.23 0.14
CA ILE A 76 13.11 -7.98 0.00
C ILE A 76 12.14 -6.88 -0.44
N ASP A 77 12.08 -5.80 0.32
CA ASP A 77 11.23 -4.66 0.01
C ASP A 77 12.02 -3.46 -0.54
N LEU A 78 11.35 -2.68 -1.40
CA LEU A 78 11.82 -1.40 -1.91
C LEU A 78 10.80 -0.34 -1.49
N LYS A 79 11.26 0.78 -0.92
CA LYS A 79 10.38 1.86 -0.46
C LYS A 79 10.53 3.07 -1.35
N LEU A 80 9.45 3.45 -2.02
CA LEU A 80 9.35 4.62 -2.87
C LEU A 80 8.38 5.62 -2.23
N GLY A 81 8.89 6.75 -1.77
CA GLY A 81 8.06 7.86 -1.35
C GLY A 81 7.97 8.92 -2.45
N ILE A 82 6.78 9.46 -2.64
CA ILE A 82 6.46 10.42 -3.68
C ILE A 82 5.94 11.68 -3.01
N VAL A 83 6.65 12.78 -3.25
CA VAL A 83 6.40 14.09 -2.64
C VAL A 83 6.24 15.11 -3.74
N GLY A 84 5.29 16.02 -3.56
CA GLY A 84 5.04 17.13 -4.46
C GLY A 84 3.75 17.85 -4.06
N SER A 85 3.48 19.00 -4.69
CA SER A 85 2.21 19.70 -4.50
C SER A 85 1.02 18.85 -4.97
N LEU A 86 -0.20 19.18 -4.50
CA LEU A 86 -1.44 18.52 -4.94
C LEU A 86 -1.54 18.39 -6.48
N HIS A 87 -1.21 19.48 -7.19
CA HIS A 87 -1.30 19.59 -8.65
C HIS A 87 -0.04 19.13 -9.41
N SER A 88 0.90 18.42 -8.77
CA SER A 88 2.13 17.96 -9.45
C SER A 88 1.90 16.78 -10.39
N GLY A 89 0.70 16.17 -10.37
CA GLY A 89 0.41 14.93 -11.08
C GLY A 89 0.97 13.68 -10.42
N LYS A 90 1.50 13.76 -9.19
CA LYS A 90 2.02 12.63 -8.41
C LYS A 90 1.02 11.46 -8.33
N THR A 91 -0.24 11.77 -8.03
CA THR A 91 -1.30 10.76 -7.87
C THR A 91 -1.61 10.10 -9.21
N SER A 92 -1.76 10.90 -10.29
CA SER A 92 -1.91 10.41 -11.66
C SER A 92 -0.75 9.52 -12.11
N LEU A 93 0.49 9.87 -11.75
CA LEU A 93 1.68 9.09 -12.08
C LEU A 93 1.65 7.73 -11.39
N VAL A 94 1.35 7.71 -10.09
CA VAL A 94 1.21 6.46 -9.32
C VAL A 94 0.09 5.60 -9.89
N HIS A 95 -1.08 6.19 -10.13
CA HIS A 95 -2.21 5.48 -10.70
C HIS A 95 -1.88 4.87 -12.06
N ARG A 96 -1.24 5.64 -12.95
CA ARG A 96 -0.79 5.15 -14.25
C ARG A 96 0.25 4.04 -14.12
N TYR A 97 1.18 4.12 -13.18
CA TYR A 97 2.17 3.05 -12.94
C TYR A 97 1.52 1.75 -12.47
N LEU A 98 0.47 1.84 -11.66
CA LEU A 98 -0.24 0.68 -11.12
C LEU A 98 -1.19 0.06 -12.14
N THR A 99 -2.01 0.88 -12.80
CA THR A 99 -3.15 0.44 -13.62
C THR A 99 -2.93 0.55 -15.13
N GLY A 100 -1.93 1.32 -15.57
CA GLY A 100 -1.71 1.66 -16.98
C GLY A 100 -2.58 2.80 -17.51
N VAL A 101 -3.51 3.34 -16.70
CA VAL A 101 -4.48 4.36 -17.12
C VAL A 101 -4.14 5.72 -16.52
N CYS A 102 -4.26 6.77 -17.33
CA CYS A 102 -4.13 8.14 -16.87
C CYS A 102 -5.44 8.66 -16.32
N THR A 103 -5.44 9.10 -15.07
CA THR A 103 -6.55 9.83 -14.45
C THR A 103 -6.06 11.22 -14.05
N ASN A 104 -6.94 12.21 -14.06
CA ASN A 104 -6.66 13.54 -13.52
C ASN A 104 -7.10 13.64 -12.05
N GLU A 105 -7.09 12.50 -11.35
CA GLU A 105 -7.50 12.44 -9.96
C GLU A 105 -6.37 12.94 -9.07
N GLU A 106 -6.75 13.76 -8.08
CA GLU A 106 -5.86 14.25 -7.05
C GLU A 106 -6.27 13.62 -5.72
N SER A 107 -5.27 13.18 -4.94
CA SER A 107 -5.49 12.61 -3.61
C SER A 107 -4.80 13.49 -2.56
N PRO A 108 -5.56 14.35 -1.85
CA PRO A 108 -5.02 15.20 -0.78
C PRO A 108 -4.38 14.38 0.35
N GLU A 109 -4.99 13.24 0.65
CA GLU A 109 -4.53 12.24 1.65
C GLU A 109 -3.33 11.42 1.15
N GLY A 110 -3.03 11.51 -0.15
CA GLY A 110 -2.07 10.64 -0.82
C GLY A 110 -2.59 9.22 -1.01
N GLY A 111 -1.68 8.25 -1.06
CA GLY A 111 -2.02 6.88 -1.43
C GLY A 111 -0.90 5.90 -1.11
N ARG A 112 -1.29 4.64 -0.92
CA ARG A 112 -0.42 3.60 -0.37
C ARG A 112 -0.62 2.34 -1.17
N PHE A 113 0.45 1.86 -1.79
CA PHE A 113 0.33 0.81 -2.79
C PHE A 113 1.46 -0.20 -2.63
N LYS A 114 1.16 -1.45 -2.96
CA LYS A 114 2.10 -2.56 -2.95
C LYS A 114 2.10 -3.21 -4.32
N LYS A 115 3.28 -3.42 -4.90
CA LYS A 115 3.41 -4.04 -6.22
C LYS A 115 4.64 -4.93 -6.28
N GLU A 116 4.50 -6.09 -6.89
CA GLU A 116 5.65 -6.93 -7.21
C GLU A 116 6.43 -6.31 -8.37
N VAL A 117 7.75 -6.20 -8.21
CA VAL A 117 8.67 -5.81 -9.29
C VAL A 117 9.77 -6.84 -9.42
N VAL A 118 10.17 -7.15 -10.65
CA VAL A 118 11.26 -8.10 -10.92
C VAL A 118 12.46 -7.34 -11.44
N ILE A 119 13.56 -7.39 -10.70
CA ILE A 119 14.84 -6.74 -11.03
C ILE A 119 15.89 -7.85 -11.08
N ASP A 120 16.62 -7.95 -12.19
CA ASP A 120 17.65 -8.99 -12.42
C ASP A 120 17.17 -10.43 -12.16
N GLY A 121 15.89 -10.69 -12.40
CA GLY A 121 15.26 -12.01 -12.21
C GLY A 121 14.83 -12.33 -10.78
N GLN A 122 14.99 -11.38 -9.86
CA GLN A 122 14.56 -11.49 -8.46
C GLN A 122 13.33 -10.63 -8.19
N SER A 123 12.35 -11.17 -7.48
CA SER A 123 11.13 -10.45 -7.10
C SER A 123 11.37 -9.61 -5.85
N TYR A 124 10.85 -8.38 -5.88
CA TYR A 124 10.87 -7.42 -4.79
C TYR A 124 9.46 -6.90 -4.54
N LEU A 125 9.16 -6.63 -3.27
CA LEU A 125 7.94 -5.93 -2.88
C LEU A 125 8.19 -4.42 -2.94
N LEU A 126 7.67 -3.75 -3.97
CA LEU A 126 7.70 -2.29 -4.05
C LEU A 126 6.55 -1.71 -3.22
N LEU A 127 6.91 -0.94 -2.20
CA LEU A 127 6.03 -0.16 -1.35
C LEU A 127 6.05 1.29 -1.86
N ILE A 128 4.92 1.75 -2.41
CA ILE A 128 4.77 3.12 -2.92
C ILE A 128 3.93 3.91 -1.95
N ARG A 129 4.42 5.09 -1.56
CA ARG A 129 3.71 6.03 -0.71
C ARG A 129 3.68 7.41 -1.35
N ASP A 130 2.49 7.83 -1.77
CA ASP A 130 2.18 9.22 -2.09
C ASP A 130 1.84 9.93 -0.77
N GLU A 131 2.63 10.94 -0.39
CA GLU A 131 2.48 11.68 0.88
C GLU A 131 1.34 12.70 0.88
N GLY A 132 0.61 12.84 -0.23
CA GLY A 132 -0.49 13.80 -0.31
C GLY A 132 0.01 15.24 -0.14
N ASN A 133 -0.69 16.03 0.67
CA ASN A 133 -0.36 17.42 0.98
C ASN A 133 0.47 17.59 2.26
N SER A 134 0.99 16.52 2.85
CA SER A 134 1.75 16.62 4.09
C SER A 134 3.09 17.33 3.87
N LEU A 135 3.35 18.36 4.68
CA LEU A 135 4.61 19.13 4.65
C LEU A 135 5.78 18.21 5.09
N PRO A 136 6.99 18.31 4.48
CA PRO A 136 8.08 17.34 4.68
C PRO A 136 8.75 17.26 6.07
N ASP A 137 8.09 17.68 7.16
CA ASP A 137 8.78 17.94 8.44
C ASP A 137 9.17 16.68 9.25
N TYR A 138 8.77 15.47 8.85
CA TYR A 138 8.96 14.26 9.67
C TYR A 138 9.57 13.00 9.00
N GLN A 139 10.03 13.04 7.75
CA GLN A 139 10.40 11.80 7.04
C GLN A 139 11.89 11.71 6.67
N ARG A 140 12.70 11.14 7.57
CA ARG A 140 14.16 10.97 7.41
C ARG A 140 14.63 9.84 6.49
N HIS A 141 13.75 9.19 5.70
CA HIS A 141 14.13 8.01 4.90
C HIS A 141 13.60 7.99 3.46
N LEU A 142 13.25 9.13 2.87
CA LEU A 142 12.73 9.18 1.50
C LEU A 142 13.85 9.35 0.46
N ILE A 143 13.94 8.41 -0.49
CA ILE A 143 14.69 8.62 -1.73
C ILE A 143 13.81 9.45 -2.65
N MET A 144 14.23 10.69 -2.89
CA MET A 144 13.68 11.55 -3.93
C MET A 144 14.25 11.08 -5.28
N ILE A 145 13.40 10.54 -6.16
CA ILE A 145 13.75 10.35 -7.58
C ILE A 145 13.27 11.61 -8.30
N TYR A 146 14.22 12.41 -8.82
CA TYR A 146 13.97 13.45 -9.80
C TYR A 146 13.99 12.87 -11.21
#